data_AF-A0A371Z0B7-F1
#
_entry.id   AF-A0A371Z0B7-F1
#
_cell.length_a   1.000
_cell.length_b   1.000
_cell.length_c   1.000
_cell.angle_alpha   90.00
_cell.angle_beta   90.00
_cell.angle_gamma   90.00
#
_symmetry.space_group_name_H-M   'P 1'
#
loop_
_entity.id
_entity.type
_entity.pdbx_description
1 polymer ?
#
loop_
_entity_poly.entity_id
_entity_poly.type
_entity_poly.pdbx_seq_one_letter_code
_entity_poly.pdbx_strand_id
1 'polypeptide(L)' 'MWNEPYLESCCRSALHRLKLSGHDGRPTGLRDDPCLRRLEGMGLACRGQDERFALTEQGHARHRTEILKLPT' A
#
# COMPACT_ATOMS: atom_id res chain seq x y z
N MET A 1 -4.77 -15.21 12.31
CA MET A 1 -4.13 -14.29 13.29
C MET A 1 -2.76 -13.96 12.71
N TRP A 2 -2.60 -12.81 12.02
CA TRP A 2 -1.35 -12.48 11.32
C TRP A 2 -0.50 -11.55 12.19
N ASN A 3 0.56 -12.12 12.77
CA ASN A 3 1.58 -11.44 13.57
C ASN A 3 2.88 -11.35 12.76
N GLU A 4 2.83 -10.74 11.57
CA GLU A 4 4.06 -10.36 10.88
C GLU A 4 4.21 -8.85 10.94
N PRO A 5 5.14 -8.32 11.77
CA PRO A 5 5.32 -6.87 11.92
C PRO A 5 5.83 -6.21 10.63
N TYR A 6 6.32 -7.00 9.67
CA TYR A 6 6.98 -6.53 8.46
C TYR A 6 6.18 -6.84 7.20
N LEU A 7 6.11 -5.86 6.30
CA LEU A 7 5.69 -6.11 4.93
C LEU A 7 6.74 -6.96 4.22
N GLU A 8 6.32 -7.99 3.50
CA GLU A 8 7.18 -8.69 2.54
C GLU A 8 7.75 -7.69 1.51
N SER A 9 8.93 -7.98 0.97
CA SER A 9 9.62 -7.09 0.01
C SER A 9 8.74 -6.68 -1.17
N CYS A 10 7.90 -7.59 -1.69
CA CYS A 10 6.96 -7.30 -2.77
C CYS A 10 5.86 -6.30 -2.36
N CYS A 11 5.35 -6.39 -1.14
CA CYS A 11 4.33 -5.49 -0.60
C CYS A 11 4.92 -4.12 -0.28
N ARG A 12 6.20 -4.02 0.12
CA ARG A 12 6.91 -2.73 0.25
C ARG A 12 7.03 -2.03 -1.10
N SER A 13 7.41 -2.76 -2.16
CA SER A 13 7.47 -2.17 -3.50
C SER A 13 6.09 -1.73 -4.00
N ALA A 14 5.03 -2.50 -3.73
CA ALA A 14 3.67 -2.11 -4.06
C ALA A 14 3.22 -0.85 -3.30
N LEU A 15 3.51 -0.77 -1.99
CA LEU A 15 3.24 0.41 -1.17
C LEU A 15 3.98 1.66 -1.68
N HIS A 16 5.25 1.50 -2.07
CA HIS A 16 6.02 2.59 -2.67
C HIS A 16 5.40 3.07 -3.99
N ARG A 17 5.07 2.13 -4.90
CA ARG A 17 4.43 2.46 -6.18
C ARG A 17 3.08 3.13 -6.00
N LEU A 18 2.27 2.66 -5.03
CA LEU A 18 0.99 3.28 -4.70
C LEU A 18 1.19 4.73 -4.20
N LYS A 19 2.24 5.01 -3.43
CA LYS A 19 2.57 6.39 -3.02
C LYS A 19 2.92 7.29 -4.20
N LEU A 20 3.68 6.76 -5.16
CA LEU A 20 4.04 7.51 -6.37
C LEU A 20 2.83 7.78 -7.28
N SER A 21 1.79 6.94 -7.23
CA SER A 21 0.55 7.13 -7.98
C SER A 21 -0.29 8.33 -7.50
N GLY A 22 -0.06 8.85 -6.29
CA GLY A 22 -0.71 10.07 -5.81
C GLY A 22 -2.24 10.00 -5.83
N HIS A 23 -2.88 11.10 -6.25
CA HIS A 23 -4.33 11.25 -6.26
C HIS A 23 -5.02 10.32 -7.27
N ASP A 24 -4.39 10.05 -8.41
CA ASP A 24 -4.95 9.19 -9.45
C ASP A 24 -5.04 7.72 -9.02
N GLY A 25 -4.33 7.35 -7.96
CA GLY A 25 -4.29 6.00 -7.45
C GLY A 25 -3.73 4.99 -8.45
N ARG A 26 -3.77 3.72 -8.07
CA ARG A 26 -3.22 2.61 -8.86
C ARG A 26 -4.33 1.68 -9.33
N PRO A 27 -4.50 1.42 -10.63
CA PRO A 27 -5.58 0.57 -11.12
C PRO A 27 -5.41 -0.89 -10.69
N THR A 28 -6.53 -1.61 -10.54
CA THR A 28 -6.55 -3.06 -10.36
C THR A 28 -6.03 -3.80 -11.60
N GLY A 29 -5.70 -5.08 -11.43
CA GLY A 29 -5.30 -5.96 -12.54
C GLY A 29 -3.85 -5.80 -13.01
N LEU A 30 -3.08 -4.91 -12.37
CA LEU A 30 -1.63 -4.85 -12.54
C LEU A 30 -0.95 -6.04 -11.84
N ARG A 31 0.31 -6.30 -12.20
CA ARG A 31 1.08 -7.42 -11.62
C ARG A 31 1.17 -7.38 -10.09
N ASP A 32 1.07 -6.20 -9.49
CA ASP A 32 1.09 -6.01 -8.05
C ASP A 32 -0.28 -5.94 -7.38
N ASP A 33 -1.37 -6.21 -8.11
CA ASP A 33 -2.74 -6.29 -7.59
C ASP A 33 -2.88 -7.22 -6.36
N PRO A 34 -2.26 -8.43 -6.32
CA PRO A 34 -2.31 -9.26 -5.11
C PRO A 34 -1.67 -8.59 -3.89
N CYS A 35 -0.62 -7.80 -4.09
CA CYS A 35 0.01 -7.04 -3.01
C CYS A 35 -0.87 -5.84 -2.59
N LEU A 36 -1.52 -5.16 -3.54
CA LEU A 36 -2.44 -4.05 -3.24
C LEU A 36 -3.66 -4.53 -2.44
N ARG A 37 -4.22 -5.70 -2.77
CA ARG A 37 -5.30 -6.33 -1.98
C ARG A 37 -4.85 -6.72 -0.58
N ARG A 38 -3.61 -7.18 -0.41
CA ARG A 38 -3.05 -7.42 0.94
C ARG A 38 -2.92 -6.13 1.72
N LEU A 39 -2.40 -5.06 1.10
CA LEU A 39 -2.33 -3.74 1.74
C LEU A 39 -3.71 -3.21 2.11
N GLU A 40 -4.72 -3.44 1.27
CA GLU A 40 -6.12 -3.13 1.58
C GLU A 40 -6.64 -3.93 2.78
N GLY A 41 -6.40 -5.24 2.82
CA GLY A 41 -6.74 -6.09 3.98
C GLY A 41 -6.02 -5.69 5.27
N MET A 42 -4.89 -4.98 5.17
CA MET A 42 -4.14 -4.42 6.30
C MET A 42 -4.58 -2.98 6.67
N GLY A 43 -5.51 -2.37 5.93
CA GLY A 43 -5.94 -0.99 6.15
C GLY A 43 -4.95 0.08 5.63
N LEU A 44 -3.91 -0.34 4.88
CA LEU A 44 -2.87 0.54 4.34
C LEU A 44 -3.23 1.11 2.96
N ALA A 45 -4.16 0.48 2.27
CA ALA A 45 -4.74 0.96 1.02
C ALA A 45 -6.27 0.87 1.10
N CYS A 46 -6.96 1.61 0.25
CA CYS A 46 -8.40 1.48 0.05
C CYS A 46 -8.71 1.47 -1.44
N ARG A 47 -9.70 0.68 -1.86
CA ARG A 47 -10.20 0.70 -3.24
C ARG A 47 -11.46 1.55 -3.34
N GLY A 48 -11.40 2.57 -4.21
CA GLY A 48 -12.53 3.43 -4.54
C GLY A 48 -13.47 2.80 -5.57
N GLN A 49 -14.51 3.54 -5.99
CA GLN A 49 -15.49 3.07 -6.97
C GLN A 49 -14.89 2.84 -8.37
N ASP A 50 -13.77 3.50 -8.70
CA ASP A 50 -13.10 3.41 -10.01
C ASP A 50 -12.12 2.22 -10.14
N GLU A 51 -12.27 1.18 -9.32
CA GLU A 51 -11.35 0.03 -9.26
C GLU A 51 -9.87 0.44 -9.12
N ARG A 52 -9.63 1.56 -8.43
CA ARG A 52 -8.32 2.11 -8.15
C ARG A 52 -8.04 2.05 -6.67
N PHE A 53 -6.82 1.64 -6.35
CA PHE A 53 -6.27 1.70 -5.01
C PHE A 53 -5.74 3.11 -4.73
N ALA A 54 -6.06 3.62 -3.55
CA ALA A 54 -5.46 4.80 -2.97
C ALA A 54 -4.80 4.44 -1.63
N LEU A 55 -3.85 5.25 -1.19
CA LEU A 55 -3.25 5.11 0.14
C LEU A 55 -4.21 5.65 1.19
N THR A 56 -4.25 4.96 2.33
CA THR A 56 -4.87 5.51 3.54
C THR A 56 -3.85 6.32 4.33
N GLU A 57 -4.32 7.06 5.33
CA GLU A 57 -3.45 7.72 6.32
C GLU A 57 -2.48 6.73 7.00
N GLN A 58 -2.98 5.53 7.36
CA GLN A 58 -2.15 4.48 7.92
C GLN A 58 -1.09 3.98 6.93
N GLY A 59 -1.47 3.87 5.65
CA GLY A 59 -0.55 3.57 4.56
C GLY A 59 0.54 4.63 4.40
N HIS A 60 0.21 5.91 4.55
CA HIS A 60 1.19 7.00 4.53
C HIS A 60 2.18 6.90 5.69
N ALA A 61 1.69 6.68 6.91
CA ALA A 61 2.55 6.48 8.09
C ALA A 61 3.45 5.24 7.94
N ARG A 62 2.90 4.14 7.42
CA ARG A 62 3.66 2.91 7.17
C ARG A 62 4.70 3.10 6.06
N HIS A 63 4.38 3.82 4.99
CA HIS A 63 5.33 4.14 3.93
C HIS A 63 6.51 4.97 4.47
N ARG A 64 6.21 6.00 5.27
CA ARG A 64 7.21 6.86 5.90
C ARG A 64 8.23 6.06 6.74
N THR A 65 7.75 5.12 7.53
CA THR A 65 8.60 4.32 8.44
C THR A 65 9.28 3.15 7.72
N GLU A 66 8.58 2.39 6.89
CA GLU A 66 9.11 1.17 6.28
C GLU A 66 9.98 1.43 5.05
N ILE A 67 9.65 2.45 4.27
CA ILE A 67 10.29 2.72 2.98
C ILE A 67 11.25 3.88 3.10
N LEU A 68 10.80 5.02 3.63
CA LEU A 68 11.67 6.19 3.79
C LEU A 68 12.61 6.08 5.01
N LYS A 69 12.36 5.11 5.90
CA LYS A 69 13.11 4.92 7.16
C LYS A 69 13.14 6.20 8.02
N LEU A 70 12.06 6.98 7.96
CA LEU A 70 11.89 8.20 8.74
C LEU A 70 11.17 7.89 10.05
N PRO A 71 11.45 8.64 11.13
CA PRO A 71 10.74 8.50 12.39
C PRO A 71 9.25 8.83 12.21
N THR A 72 8.44 8.13 13.02
CA THR A 72 6.98 8.21 13.05
C THR A 72 6.52 9.55 13.61
#